data_AF-A0A7Y2DY07-F1
#
_entry.id   AF-A0A7Y2DY07-F1
#
_cell.length_a   1.000
_cell.length_b   1.000
_cell.length_c   1.000
_cell.angle_alpha   90.00
_cell.angle_beta   90.00
_cell.angle_gamma   90.00
#
_symmetry.space_group_name_H-M   'P 1'
#
loop_
_entity.id
_entity.type
_entity.pdbx_description
1 polymer ?
#
loop_
_entity_poly.entity_id
_entity_poly.type
_entity_poly.pdbx_seq_one_letter_code
_entity_poly.pdbx_strand_id
1 'polypeptide(L)' 'MKYGLIAGNGQFPFLVIEGARKAGCDLSVAAIREEADKSIVEIADKVLWVG' A
#
# COMPACT_ATOMS: atom_id res chain seq x y z
N MET A 1 8.98 9.72 9.10
CA MET A 1 8.63 8.53 9.92
C MET A 1 8.34 7.38 8.98
N LYS A 2 8.67 6.13 9.35
CA LYS A 2 8.46 4.95 8.51
C LYS A 2 7.16 4.26 8.91
N TYR A 3 6.36 3.88 7.93
CA TYR A 3 5.09 3.20 8.14
C TYR A 3 5.02 1.90 7.34
N GLY A 4 4.20 0.98 7.83
CA GLY A 4 3.81 -0.24 7.14
C GLY A 4 2.31 -0.26 6.92
N LEU A 5 1.87 -0.60 5.72
CA LEU A 5 0.47 -0.88 5.40
C LEU A 5 0.33 -2.36 5.03
N ILE A 6 -0.52 -3.09 5.73
CA ILE A 6 -0.98 -4.41 5.28
C ILE A 6 -2.23 -4.18 4.44
N ALA A 7 -2.11 -4.36 3.13
CA ALA A 7 -3.17 -4.06 2.18
C ALA A 7 -3.95 -5.35 1.84
N GLY A 8 -5.24 -5.34 2.15
CA GLY A 8 -6.23 -6.29 1.62
C GLY A 8 -7.06 -5.64 0.52
N ASN A 9 -8.33 -6.05 0.40
CA ASN A 9 -9.25 -5.53 -0.61
C ASN A 9 -9.77 -4.11 -0.30
N GLY A 10 -10.32 -3.45 -1.32
CA GLY A 10 -11.05 -2.19 -1.24
C GLY A 10 -10.21 -0.98 -1.64
N GLN A 11 -10.81 0.21 -1.50
CA GLN A 11 -10.20 1.48 -1.90
C GLN A 11 -9.33 2.11 -0.79
N PHE A 12 -9.50 1.66 0.45
CA PHE A 12 -8.79 2.25 1.59
C PHE A 12 -7.24 2.18 1.46
N PRO A 13 -6.62 1.06 1.01
CA PRO A 13 -5.18 1.02 0.80
C PRO A 13 -4.67 2.12 -0.14
N PHE A 14 -5.41 2.41 -1.22
CA PHE A 14 -5.06 3.45 -2.19
C PHE A 14 -5.09 4.85 -1.55
N LEU A 15 -6.13 5.14 -0.76
CA LEU A 15 -6.25 6.41 -0.04
C LEU A 15 -5.12 6.60 0.96
N VAL A 16 -4.72 5.53 1.66
CA VAL A 16 -3.62 5.56 2.63
C VAL A 16 -2.28 5.82 1.92
N ILE A 17 -2.01 5.14 0.81
CA ILE A 17 -0.78 5.33 0.03
C ILE A 17 -0.70 6.78 -0.49
N GLU A 18 -1.79 7.30 -1.05
CA GLU A 18 -1.81 8.68 -1.54
C GLU A 18 -1.62 9.69 -0.40
N GLY A 19 -2.28 9.48 0.73
CA GLY A 19 -2.14 10.32 1.92
C GLY A 19 -0.71 10.29 2.48
N ALA A 20 -0.10 9.11 2.59
CA ALA A 20 1.28 8.94 3.05
C ALA A 20 2.26 9.67 2.12
N ARG A 21 2.08 9.55 0.80
CA ARG A 21 2.88 10.28 -0.19
C ARG A 21 2.75 11.79 -0.03
N LYS A 22 1.53 12.32 0.11
CA LYS A 22 1.28 13.75 0.34
C LYS A 22 1.89 14.24 1.66
N ALA A 23 1.93 13.38 2.68
CA ALA A 23 2.53 13.67 3.97
C ALA A 23 4.06 13.49 4.01
N GLY A 24 4.71 13.11 2.90
CA GLY A 24 6.16 12.87 2.85
C GLY A 24 6.61 11.68 3.71
N CYS A 25 5.73 10.70 3.91
CA CYS A 25 5.99 9.51 4.72
C CYS A 25 6.66 8.41 3.90
N ASP A 26 7.63 7.70 4.48
CA ASP A 26 8.22 6.50 3.87
C ASP A 26 7.32 5.30 4.20
N LEU A 27 6.52 4.86 3.23
CA LEU A 27 5.54 3.78 3.38
C LEU A 27 6.01 2.53 2.64
N SER A 28 5.98 1.39 3.32
CA SER A 28 6.10 0.06 2.69
C SER A 28 4.77 -0.69 2.78
N VAL A 29 4.39 -1.38 1.71
CA VAL A 29 3.11 -2.07 1.61
C VAL A 29 3.34 -3.59 1.58
N ALA A 30 2.69 -4.31 2.48
CA ALA A 30 2.54 -5.76 2.42
C ALA A 30 1.15 -6.08 1.83
N ALA A 31 1.07 -6.43 0.55
CA ALA A 31 -0.17 -6.71 -0.16
C ALA A 31 -0.54 -8.21 -0.05
N ILE A 32 -1.75 -8.51 0.41
CA ILE A 32 -2.25 -9.87 0.58
C ILE A 32 -2.64 -10.43 -0.80
N ARG A 33 -2.09 -11.59 -1.20
CA ARG A 33 -2.47 -12.23 -2.47
C ARG A 33 -3.97 -12.55 -2.48
N GLU A 34 -4.57 -12.46 -3.67
CA GLU A 34 -6.00 -12.70 -3.93
C GLU A 34 -6.98 -11.69 -3.30
N GLU A 35 -6.56 -10.91 -2.29
CA GLU A 35 -7.35 -9.82 -1.72
C GLU A 35 -6.99 -8.45 -2.27
N ALA A 36 -5.69 -8.13 -2.35
CA ALA A 36 -5.23 -6.82 -2.77
C ALA A 36 -5.26 -6.68 -4.30
N ASP A 37 -5.74 -5.52 -4.75
CA ASP A 37 -5.77 -5.18 -6.16
C ASP A 37 -4.33 -4.94 -6.68
N LYS A 38 -4.01 -5.52 -7.84
CA LYS A 38 -2.67 -5.45 -8.45
C LYS A 38 -2.25 -4.03 -8.81
N SER A 39 -3.19 -3.12 -9.07
CA SER A 39 -2.92 -1.71 -9.37
C SER A 39 -2.25 -0.97 -8.21
N ILE A 40 -2.19 -1.55 -7.00
CA ILE A 40 -1.45 -0.97 -5.87
C ILE A 40 0.04 -0.74 -6.18
N VAL A 41 0.63 -1.53 -7.09
CA VAL A 41 2.03 -1.38 -7.53
C VAL A 41 2.27 -0.14 -8.38
N GLU A 42 1.21 0.47 -8.91
CA GLU A 42 1.30 1.69 -9.72
C GLU A 42 1.46 2.94 -8.85
N ILE A 43 1.03 2.87 -7.59
CA ILE A 43 0.96 4.03 -6.69
C ILE A 43 1.85 3.92 -5.45
N ALA A 44 2.26 2.71 -5.07
CA ALA A 44 3.11 2.48 -3.91
C ALA A 44 4.58 2.33 -4.30
N ASP A 45 5.46 3.01 -3.57
CA ASP A 45 6.91 2.99 -3.85
C ASP A 45 7.56 1.63 -3.54
N LYS A 46 7.04 0.90 -2.54
CA LYS A 46 7.56 -0.39 -2.08
C LYS A 46 6.42 -1.35 -1.77
N VAL A 47 6.34 -2.45 -2.53
CA VAL A 47 5.31 -3.48 -2.36
C VAL A 47 5.96 -4.85 -2.17
N LEU A 48 5.51 -5.58 -1.14
CA LEU A 48 5.80 -6.99 -0.91
C LEU A 48 4.48 -7.76 -0.96
N TRP A 49 4.37 -8.76 -1.82
CA TRP A 49 3.21 -9.67 -1.85
C TRP A 49 3.38 -10.78 -0.81
N VAL A 50 2.39 -10.94 0.06
CA VAL A 50 2.35 -11.91 1.17
C VAL A 50 1.11 -12.79 1.12
N GLY A 51 1.17 -13.96 1.76
CA GLY A 51 0.13 -14.99 1.69
C GLY A 51 0.26 -15.79 0.42
#